data_AF-A0A7S0JHN4-F1
#
_entry.id   AF-A0A7S0JHN4-F1
#
_cell.length_a   1.000
_cell.length_b   1.000
_cell.length_c   1.000
_cell.angle_alpha   90.00
_cell.angle_beta   90.00
_cell.angle_gamma   90.00
#
_symmetry.space_group_name_H-M   'P 1'
#
loop_
_entity.id
_entity.type
_entity.pdbx_description
1 polymer ?
#
loop_
_entity_poly.entity_id
_entity_poly.type
_entity_poly.pdbx_seq_one_letter_code
_entity_poly.pdbx_strand_id
1 'polypeptide(L)'
;MCGLEQFSHVWLIYHFHENTNAVKQQQQQHVKAKVHPPALGGKSIGLFATRTPHRPNPIGLSVARLLEVHSNGTLIVGGADLIDGTPILDIKPYLRHDIQTEASVPEWCEAATAASLIREVRWTAAAEASLLSALPSLRFYSQFSDVRKAIQQVLCLDIRSVHQGRGNAADGQRFVVRFDKLELVFHTYEAHVEVERCDLY
;
A
#
# COMPACT_ATOMS: atom_id res chain seq x y z
N MET A 1 -11.25 -21.85 -10.72
CA MET A 1 -11.02 -21.66 -9.27
C MET A 1 -12.23 -22.12 -8.46
N CYS A 2 -12.70 -23.35 -8.69
CA CYS A 2 -13.92 -23.86 -8.05
C CYS A 2 -13.70 -24.01 -6.54
N GLY A 3 -14.63 -23.50 -5.73
CA GLY A 3 -14.62 -23.57 -4.27
C GLY A 3 -14.04 -22.34 -3.57
N LEU A 4 -13.32 -21.45 -4.27
CA LEU A 4 -12.74 -20.25 -3.65
C LEU A 4 -13.82 -19.23 -3.27
N GLU A 5 -14.93 -19.20 -4.01
CA GLU A 5 -16.10 -18.36 -3.77
C GLU A 5 -16.78 -18.61 -2.42
N GLN A 6 -16.45 -19.72 -1.74
CA GLN A 6 -16.97 -20.05 -0.41
C GLN A 6 -16.21 -19.34 0.73
N PHE A 7 -15.10 -18.67 0.42
CA PHE A 7 -14.26 -18.00 1.40
C PHE A 7 -14.42 -16.48 1.31
N SER A 8 -14.40 -15.80 2.46
CA SER A 8 -14.45 -14.33 2.51
C SER A 8 -13.08 -13.67 2.38
N HIS A 9 -12.00 -14.41 2.64
CA HIS A 9 -10.64 -13.90 2.64
C HIS A 9 -9.69 -14.95 2.08
N VAL A 10 -8.59 -14.46 1.51
CA VAL A 10 -7.50 -15.26 0.95
C VAL A 10 -6.15 -14.71 1.39
N TRP A 11 -5.19 -15.61 1.56
CA TRP A 11 -3.78 -15.28 1.53
C TRP A 11 -3.35 -15.04 0.08
N LEU A 12 -2.67 -13.93 -0.14
CA LEU A 12 -1.95 -13.62 -1.37
C LEU A 12 -0.45 -13.72 -1.08
N ILE A 13 0.24 -14.57 -1.82
CA ILE A 13 1.70 -14.63 -1.83
C ILE A 13 2.16 -14.02 -3.15
N TYR A 14 3.06 -13.05 -3.11
CA TYR A 14 3.41 -12.25 -4.28
C TYR A 14 4.87 -11.82 -4.27
N HIS A 15 5.37 -11.37 -5.41
CA HIS A 15 6.76 -10.94 -5.58
C HIS A 15 6.88 -9.41 -5.64
N PHE A 16 7.75 -8.82 -4.81
CA PHE A 16 8.07 -7.39 -4.88
C PHE A 16 8.93 -7.09 -6.13
N HIS A 17 8.31 -7.08 -7.30
CA HIS A 17 8.97 -6.94 -8.60
C HIS A 17 9.65 -5.58 -8.82
N GLU A 18 9.09 -4.49 -8.27
CA GLU A 18 9.71 -3.14 -8.30
C GLU A 18 10.73 -2.90 -7.18
N ASN A 19 11.18 -3.97 -6.51
CA ASN A 19 12.20 -3.86 -5.47
C ASN A 19 13.58 -3.53 -6.08
N THR A 20 13.91 -2.25 -6.11
CA THR A 20 15.19 -1.71 -6.62
C THR A 20 16.46 -2.28 -5.95
N ASN A 21 16.34 -2.86 -4.75
CA ASN A 21 17.46 -3.51 -4.07
C ASN A 21 17.67 -4.96 -4.51
N ALA A 22 16.70 -5.62 -5.16
CA ALA A 22 16.90 -6.97 -5.70
C ALA A 22 17.97 -6.98 -6.81
N VAL A 23 17.95 -5.97 -7.69
CA VAL A 23 18.96 -5.77 -8.75
C VAL A 23 20.34 -5.48 -8.14
N LYS A 24 20.39 -4.68 -7.06
CA LYS A 24 21.64 -4.38 -6.35
C LYS A 24 22.16 -5.57 -5.55
N GLN A 25 21.28 -6.43 -5.02
CA GLN A 25 21.65 -7.66 -4.29
C GLN A 25 22.15 -8.76 -5.21
N GLN A 26 21.71 -8.81 -6.48
CA GLN A 26 22.35 -9.68 -7.46
C GLN A 26 23.81 -9.26 -7.75
N GLN A 27 24.13 -7.97 -7.62
CA GLN A 27 25.49 -7.44 -7.80
C GLN A 27 26.31 -7.43 -6.50
N GLN A 28 25.67 -7.43 -5.33
CA GLN A 28 26.32 -7.43 -4.01
C GLN A 28 26.22 -8.82 -3.38
N GLN A 29 27.36 -9.45 -3.09
CA GLN A 29 27.42 -10.79 -2.47
C GLN A 29 26.80 -10.88 -1.06
N HIS A 30 26.29 -9.77 -0.48
CA HIS A 30 25.76 -9.72 0.87
C HIS A 30 24.44 -8.95 0.97
N VAL A 31 23.46 -9.56 1.64
CA VAL A 31 22.19 -8.93 2.02
C VAL A 31 22.41 -8.06 3.26
N LYS A 32 21.89 -6.82 3.26
CA LYS A 32 21.89 -5.96 4.46
C LYS A 32 21.10 -6.62 5.58
N ALA A 33 21.77 -6.94 6.68
CA ALA A 33 21.16 -7.64 7.81
C ALA A 33 20.18 -6.79 8.65
N LYS A 34 20.24 -5.46 8.53
CA LYS A 34 19.39 -4.52 9.27
C LYS A 34 18.71 -3.50 8.36
N VAL A 35 17.55 -3.02 8.79
CA VAL A 35 16.75 -1.97 8.14
C VAL A 35 16.29 -0.93 9.17
N HIS A 36 15.77 0.20 8.69
CA HIS A 36 15.23 1.27 9.52
C HIS A 36 13.74 1.44 9.20
N PRO A 37 12.84 0.68 9.86
CA PRO A 37 11.41 0.81 9.67
C PRO A 37 10.93 2.23 10.04
N PRO A 38 10.01 2.81 9.26
CA PRO A 38 9.37 4.08 9.55
C PRO A 38 8.90 4.27 10.99
N ALA A 39 8.18 3.26 11.49
CA ALA A 39 7.58 3.29 12.82
C ALA A 39 8.60 3.32 13.97
N LEU A 40 9.89 3.11 13.69
CA LEU A 40 10.94 3.04 14.69
C LEU A 40 11.76 4.34 14.83
N GLY A 41 11.36 5.44 14.18
CA GLY A 41 11.96 6.76 14.40
C GLY A 41 13.48 6.77 14.18
N GLY A 42 13.96 6.03 13.19
CA GLY A 42 15.38 5.92 12.85
C GLY A 42 16.16 4.78 13.54
N LYS A 43 15.56 4.04 14.49
CA LYS A 43 16.21 2.85 15.06
C LYS A 43 16.38 1.76 13.99
N SER A 44 17.49 1.03 14.09
CA SER A 44 17.83 -0.07 13.19
C SER A 44 17.46 -1.41 13.81
N ILE A 45 16.79 -2.28 13.05
CA ILE A 45 16.37 -3.61 13.50
C ILE A 45 16.73 -4.67 12.44
N GLY A 46 16.88 -5.92 12.87
CA GLY A 46 17.17 -7.04 11.96
C GLY A 46 16.10 -7.20 10.88
N LEU A 47 16.52 -7.46 9.64
CA LEU A 47 15.66 -7.58 8.47
C LEU A 47 14.50 -8.55 8.68
N PHE A 48 14.77 -9.72 9.26
CA PHE A 48 13.75 -10.75 9.50
C PHE A 48 12.78 -10.43 10.64
N ALA A 49 13.06 -9.43 11.47
CA ALA A 49 12.13 -8.91 12.47
C ALA A 49 11.19 -7.84 11.88
N THR A 50 11.17 -7.67 10.55
CA THR A 50 10.36 -6.66 9.85
C THR A 50 9.65 -7.25 8.64
N ARG A 51 8.72 -6.48 8.08
CA ARG A 51 8.04 -6.76 6.81
C ARG A 51 8.56 -5.90 5.65
N THR A 52 9.84 -5.48 5.69
CA THR A 52 10.44 -4.72 4.58
C THR A 52 10.36 -5.50 3.26
N PRO A 53 10.11 -4.86 2.10
CA PRO A 53 10.19 -5.53 0.81
C PRO A 53 11.64 -5.92 0.43
N HIS A 54 12.64 -5.27 1.03
CA HIS A 54 14.06 -5.47 0.75
C HIS A 54 14.63 -6.69 1.47
N ARG A 55 14.33 -7.90 0.98
CA ARG A 55 14.64 -9.21 1.60
C ARG A 55 15.41 -10.12 0.64
N PRO A 56 16.15 -11.15 1.13
CA PRO A 56 16.81 -12.13 0.25
C PRO A 56 15.84 -12.77 -0.75
N ASN A 57 14.66 -13.15 -0.26
CA ASN A 57 13.54 -13.59 -1.08
C ASN A 57 12.47 -12.49 -1.00
N PRO A 58 12.32 -11.65 -2.04
CA PRO A 58 11.41 -10.50 -2.04
C PRO A 58 9.96 -10.96 -2.24
N ILE A 59 9.49 -11.79 -1.30
CA ILE A 59 8.15 -12.34 -1.25
C ILE A 59 7.34 -11.58 -0.20
N GLY A 60 6.20 -11.07 -0.62
CA GLY A 60 5.18 -10.46 0.22
C GLY A 60 4.06 -11.44 0.55
N LEU A 61 3.33 -11.11 1.61
CA LEU A 61 2.22 -11.91 2.13
C LEU A 61 1.13 -10.97 2.65
N SER A 62 -0.08 -11.13 2.14
CA SER A 62 -1.21 -10.28 2.54
C SER A 62 -2.48 -11.11 2.71
N VAL A 63 -3.27 -10.78 3.72
CA VAL A 63 -4.66 -11.24 3.80
C VAL A 63 -5.49 -10.21 3.03
N ALA A 64 -6.19 -10.67 2.00
CA ALA A 64 -7.10 -9.84 1.22
C ALA A 64 -8.53 -10.34 1.37
N ARG A 65 -9.49 -9.42 1.39
CA ARG A 65 -10.91 -9.77 1.31
C ARG A 65 -11.22 -10.21 -0.11
N LEU A 66 -11.82 -11.39 -0.27
CA LEU A 66 -12.31 -11.85 -1.56
C LEU A 66 -13.71 -11.28 -1.79
N LEU A 67 -13.85 -10.49 -2.85
CA LEU A 67 -15.12 -9.84 -3.22
C LEU A 67 -15.84 -10.64 -4.30
N GLU A 68 -15.12 -11.02 -5.36
CA GLU A 68 -15.70 -11.76 -6.49
C GLU A 68 -14.71 -12.76 -7.08
N VAL A 69 -15.24 -13.86 -7.61
CA VAL A 69 -14.52 -14.88 -8.37
C VAL A 69 -15.16 -15.00 -9.75
N HIS A 70 -14.45 -14.56 -10.79
CA HIS A 70 -14.93 -14.67 -12.16
C HIS A 70 -14.53 -16.00 -12.80
N SER A 71 -15.37 -16.49 -13.73
CA SER A 71 -15.17 -17.77 -14.42
C SER A 71 -13.90 -17.82 -15.29
N ASN A 72 -13.44 -16.66 -15.76
CA ASN A 72 -12.21 -16.52 -16.54
C ASN A 72 -10.92 -16.59 -15.70
N GLY A 73 -11.03 -16.78 -14.39
CA GLY A 73 -9.88 -16.80 -13.49
C GLY A 73 -9.46 -15.43 -12.96
N THR A 74 -10.30 -14.40 -13.06
CA THR A 74 -10.06 -13.11 -12.39
C THR A 74 -10.65 -13.12 -10.97
N LEU A 75 -9.90 -12.60 -10.00
CA LEU A 75 -10.39 -12.35 -8.64
C LEU A 75 -10.49 -10.85 -8.40
N ILE A 76 -11.61 -10.40 -7.82
CA ILE A 76 -11.74 -9.06 -7.28
C ILE A 76 -11.48 -9.15 -5.79
N VAL A 77 -10.45 -8.45 -5.33
CA VAL A 77 -10.02 -8.46 -3.93
C VAL A 77 -9.99 -7.05 -3.36
N GLY A 78 -10.29 -6.92 -2.07
CA GLY A 78 -10.23 -5.67 -1.32
C GLY A 78 -9.18 -5.74 -0.21
N GLY A 79 -8.61 -4.58 0.14
CA GLY A 79 -7.64 -4.46 1.24
C GLY A 79 -6.26 -5.07 0.96
N ALA A 80 -5.92 -5.29 -0.31
CA ALA A 80 -4.58 -5.69 -0.71
C ALA A 80 -3.63 -4.48 -0.77
N ASP A 81 -2.37 -4.69 -0.42
CA ASP A 81 -1.27 -3.73 -0.41
C ASP A 81 -0.28 -3.98 -1.56
N LEU A 82 -0.84 -4.14 -2.77
CA LEU A 82 -0.11 -4.46 -4.00
C LEU A 82 -0.07 -3.26 -4.92
N ILE A 83 1.04 -3.10 -5.66
CA ILE A 83 1.09 -2.17 -6.80
C ILE A 83 0.64 -2.89 -8.08
N ASP A 84 0.23 -2.11 -9.09
CA ASP A 84 -0.15 -2.66 -10.39
C ASP A 84 0.98 -3.52 -11.00
N GLY A 85 0.59 -4.58 -11.70
CA GLY A 85 1.53 -5.54 -12.31
C GLY A 85 2.22 -6.50 -11.33
N THR A 86 1.93 -6.43 -10.02
CA THR A 86 2.57 -7.32 -9.03
C THR A 86 2.31 -8.81 -9.33
N PRO A 87 3.37 -9.62 -9.57
CA PRO A 87 3.20 -11.05 -9.81
C PRO A 87 2.68 -11.77 -8.57
N ILE A 88 1.54 -12.44 -8.71
CA ILE A 88 1.00 -13.35 -7.70
C ILE A 88 1.68 -14.72 -7.86
N LEU A 89 2.29 -15.21 -6.78
CA LEU A 89 2.96 -16.50 -6.71
C LEU A 89 2.00 -17.61 -6.26
N ASP A 90 1.08 -17.28 -5.35
CA ASP A 90 0.12 -18.26 -4.79
C ASP A 90 -1.09 -17.58 -4.16
N ILE A 91 -2.21 -18.30 -4.09
CA ILE A 91 -3.47 -17.89 -3.47
C ILE A 91 -3.98 -19.04 -2.60
N LYS A 92 -4.22 -18.78 -1.32
CA LYS A 92 -4.75 -19.78 -0.38
C LYS A 92 -5.98 -19.27 0.34
N PRO A 93 -6.97 -20.11 0.67
CA PRO A 93 -8.08 -19.69 1.53
C PRO A 93 -7.55 -19.29 2.90
N TYR A 94 -8.09 -18.20 3.46
CA TYR A 94 -7.81 -17.81 4.84
C TYR A 94 -8.77 -18.56 5.77
N LEU A 95 -8.23 -19.29 6.75
CA LEU A 95 -9.01 -20.08 7.69
C LEU A 95 -9.03 -19.44 9.06
N ARG A 96 -10.10 -19.67 9.84
CA ARG A 96 -10.18 -19.16 11.22
C ARG A 96 -9.03 -19.67 12.10
N HIS A 97 -8.52 -20.87 11.82
CA HIS A 97 -7.38 -21.46 12.52
C HIS A 97 -6.03 -20.77 12.22
N ASP A 98 -5.97 -19.90 11.20
CA ASP A 98 -4.79 -19.08 10.92
C ASP A 98 -4.65 -17.92 11.94
N ILE A 99 -5.72 -17.57 12.66
CA ILE A 99 -5.69 -16.57 13.73
C ILE A 99 -4.98 -17.15 14.95
N GLN A 100 -3.91 -16.49 15.40
CA GLN A 100 -3.18 -16.83 16.62
C GLN A 100 -3.49 -15.80 17.71
N THR A 101 -4.45 -16.09 18.58
CA THR A 101 -4.90 -15.16 19.64
C THR A 101 -3.86 -14.97 20.75
N GLU A 102 -2.99 -15.96 20.97
CA GLU A 102 -1.93 -15.93 21.98
C GLU A 102 -0.63 -15.29 21.47
N ALA A 103 -0.61 -14.83 20.22
CA ALA A 103 0.59 -14.25 19.64
C ALA A 103 0.92 -12.89 20.29
N SER A 104 2.14 -12.77 20.83
CA SER A 104 2.67 -11.50 21.33
C SER A 104 3.57 -10.82 20.29
N VAL A 105 3.56 -9.50 20.25
CA VAL A 105 4.51 -8.71 19.45
C VAL A 105 5.30 -7.75 20.35
N PRO A 106 6.47 -7.26 19.92
CA PRO A 106 7.17 -6.21 20.66
C PRO A 106 6.32 -4.94 20.79
N GLU A 107 6.50 -4.18 21.88
CA GLU A 107 5.76 -2.94 22.17
C GLU A 107 5.76 -1.94 20.99
N TRP A 108 6.88 -1.83 20.27
CA TRP A 108 6.98 -0.92 19.13
C TRP A 108 6.10 -1.34 17.94
N CYS A 109 5.70 -2.61 17.83
CA CYS A 109 4.70 -3.04 16.84
C CYS A 109 3.28 -2.61 17.26
N GLU A 110 3.00 -2.61 18.56
CA GLU A 110 1.70 -2.20 19.11
C GLU A 110 1.54 -0.68 19.09
N ALA A 111 2.59 0.06 19.49
CA ALA A 111 2.64 1.52 19.41
C ALA A 111 2.59 2.03 17.96
N ALA A 112 3.09 1.24 17.01
CA ALA A 112 3.03 1.49 15.57
C ALA A 112 1.66 1.23 14.94
N THR A 113 0.57 1.18 15.72
CA THR A 113 -0.78 1.22 15.15
C THR A 113 -0.89 2.37 14.15
N ALA A 114 -1.42 2.07 12.97
CA ALA A 114 -1.62 3.02 11.86
C ALA A 114 -2.26 4.35 12.30
N ALA A 115 -2.98 4.37 13.43
CA ALA A 115 -3.53 5.56 14.07
C ALA A 115 -2.54 6.72 14.25
N SER A 116 -1.24 6.47 14.49
CA SER A 116 -0.26 7.56 14.64
C SER A 116 0.28 8.11 13.32
N LEU A 117 0.00 7.43 12.19
CA LEU A 117 0.45 7.80 10.85
C LEU A 117 -0.69 8.15 9.88
N ILE A 118 -1.95 7.96 10.29
CA ILE A 118 -3.11 8.33 9.49
C ILE A 118 -3.18 9.86 9.44
N ARG A 119 -3.00 10.40 8.24
CA ARG A 119 -3.14 11.83 7.98
C ARG A 119 -4.53 12.15 7.45
N GLU A 120 -5.04 13.32 7.84
CA GLU A 120 -6.25 13.87 7.24
C GLU A 120 -6.01 14.09 5.75
N VAL A 121 -6.96 13.71 4.88
CA VAL A 121 -6.87 13.98 3.44
C VAL A 121 -7.82 15.11 3.09
N ARG A 122 -7.25 16.27 2.75
CA ARG A 122 -7.96 17.48 2.32
C ARG A 122 -7.99 17.57 0.80
N TRP A 123 -9.01 18.23 0.29
CA TRP A 123 -9.28 18.34 -1.14
C TRP A 123 -9.43 19.81 -1.51
N THR A 124 -8.72 20.24 -2.53
CA THR A 124 -8.95 21.54 -3.14
C THR A 124 -10.18 21.49 -4.06
N ALA A 125 -10.80 22.64 -4.33
CA ALA A 125 -11.90 22.73 -5.29
C ALA A 125 -11.48 22.26 -6.70
N ALA A 126 -10.22 22.50 -7.09
CA ALA A 126 -9.66 22.05 -8.35
C ALA A 126 -9.54 20.51 -8.41
N ALA A 127 -9.14 19.86 -7.31
CA ALA A 127 -9.09 18.40 -7.22
C ALA A 127 -10.48 17.76 -7.35
N GLU A 128 -11.49 18.33 -6.70
CA GLU A 128 -12.86 17.81 -6.80
C GLU A 128 -13.41 17.98 -8.23
N ALA A 129 -13.18 19.14 -8.85
CA ALA A 129 -13.63 19.41 -10.22
C ALA A 129 -12.94 18.49 -11.26
N SER A 130 -11.61 18.31 -11.16
CA SER A 130 -10.86 17.42 -12.04
C SER A 130 -11.27 15.95 -11.87
N LEU A 131 -11.45 15.49 -10.62
CA LEU A 131 -11.92 14.14 -10.34
C LEU A 131 -13.32 13.88 -10.91
N LEU A 132 -14.25 14.84 -10.77
CA LEU A 132 -15.60 14.74 -11.31
C LEU A 132 -15.59 14.66 -12.85
N SER A 133 -14.73 15.46 -13.50
CA SER A 133 -14.53 15.43 -14.95
C SER A 133 -13.95 14.09 -15.44
N ALA A 134 -13.03 13.50 -14.67
CA ALA A 134 -12.35 12.25 -15.01
C ALA A 134 -13.18 10.99 -14.69
N LEU A 135 -14.16 11.08 -13.78
CA LEU A 135 -14.98 9.95 -13.30
C LEU A 135 -15.53 9.04 -14.42
N PRO A 136 -16.09 9.56 -15.54
CA PRO A 136 -16.62 8.70 -16.61
C PRO A 136 -15.56 7.83 -17.31
N SER A 137 -14.27 8.15 -17.16
CA SER A 137 -13.17 7.43 -17.81
C SER A 137 -12.54 6.36 -16.92
N LEU A 138 -12.87 6.32 -15.62
CA LEU A 138 -12.31 5.37 -14.66
C LEU A 138 -12.76 3.93 -14.96
N ARG A 139 -11.92 2.96 -14.59
CA ARG A 139 -12.19 1.54 -14.82
C ARG A 139 -12.94 0.92 -13.65
N PHE A 140 -12.58 1.29 -12.43
CA PHE A 140 -13.04 0.59 -11.22
C PHE A 140 -14.10 1.34 -10.43
N TYR A 141 -14.33 2.62 -10.73
CA TYR A 141 -15.22 3.48 -9.96
C TYR A 141 -16.21 4.20 -10.87
N SER A 142 -17.50 4.11 -10.53
CA SER A 142 -18.58 4.80 -11.24
C SER A 142 -19.20 5.93 -10.42
N GLN A 143 -18.97 5.95 -9.10
CA GLN A 143 -19.49 6.96 -8.19
C GLN A 143 -18.38 7.84 -7.63
N PHE A 144 -18.62 9.15 -7.60
CA PHE A 144 -17.68 10.14 -7.07
C PHE A 144 -17.30 9.85 -5.60
N SER A 145 -18.27 9.45 -4.78
CA SER A 145 -18.04 9.12 -3.38
C SER A 145 -17.06 7.96 -3.19
N ASP A 146 -17.08 6.98 -4.10
CA ASP A 146 -16.33 5.75 -3.95
C ASP A 146 -14.87 5.95 -4.36
N VAL A 147 -14.64 6.61 -5.49
CA VAL A 147 -13.28 6.97 -5.90
C VAL A 147 -12.63 7.91 -4.90
N ARG A 148 -13.37 8.90 -4.37
CA ARG A 148 -12.86 9.82 -3.35
C ARG A 148 -12.45 9.07 -2.08
N LYS A 149 -13.29 8.16 -1.59
CA LYS A 149 -13.00 7.33 -0.41
C LYS A 149 -11.77 6.45 -0.66
N ALA A 150 -11.66 5.84 -1.83
CA ALA A 150 -10.53 4.99 -2.17
C ALA A 150 -9.22 5.78 -2.22
N ILE A 151 -9.21 6.95 -2.86
CA ILE A 151 -8.04 7.86 -2.87
C ILE A 151 -7.67 8.27 -1.45
N GLN A 152 -8.67 8.61 -0.61
CA GLN A 152 -8.43 8.97 0.78
C GLN A 152 -7.80 7.81 1.58
N GLN A 153 -8.26 6.58 1.39
CA GLN A 153 -7.69 5.38 2.04
C GLN A 153 -6.25 5.11 1.63
N VAL A 154 -5.88 5.43 0.39
CA VAL A 154 -4.49 5.30 -0.09
C VAL A 154 -3.60 6.42 0.47
N LEU A 155 -4.04 7.66 0.35
CA LEU A 155 -3.21 8.82 0.70
C LEU A 155 -3.04 9.01 2.21
N CYS A 156 -4.03 8.61 3.02
CA CYS A 156 -3.92 8.74 4.48
C CYS A 156 -2.80 7.89 5.08
N LEU A 157 -2.38 6.82 4.38
CA LEU A 157 -1.29 5.91 4.77
C LEU A 157 0.02 6.16 4.00
N ASP A 158 0.09 7.21 3.16
CA ASP A 158 1.29 7.49 2.40
C ASP A 158 2.46 7.79 3.38
N ILE A 159 3.63 7.19 3.17
CA ILE A 159 4.79 7.34 4.07
C ILE A 159 5.90 8.21 3.49
N ARG A 160 5.73 8.78 2.28
CA ARG A 160 6.80 9.44 1.52
C ARG A 160 7.27 10.74 2.16
N SER A 161 6.38 11.45 2.87
CA SER A 161 6.72 12.70 3.56
C SER A 161 7.73 12.52 4.69
N VAL A 162 7.73 11.36 5.36
CA VAL A 162 8.54 11.12 6.57
C VAL A 162 9.95 10.63 6.22
N HIS A 163 10.19 10.10 5.01
CA HIS A 163 11.41 9.31 4.73
C HIS A 163 12.24 9.77 3.53
N GLN A 164 11.75 10.70 2.69
CA GLN A 164 12.50 11.13 1.50
C GLN A 164 13.54 12.23 1.75
N GLY A 165 13.76 12.63 3.00
CA GLY A 165 14.86 13.53 3.35
C GLY A 165 15.72 12.92 4.45
N ARG A 166 17.03 12.88 4.25
CA ARG A 166 18.01 12.90 5.35
C ARG A 166 17.87 14.22 6.12
N GLY A 167 16.76 14.43 6.82
CA GLY A 167 16.43 15.67 7.55
C GLY A 167 15.88 16.84 6.70
N ASN A 168 15.57 16.64 5.42
CA ASN A 168 15.08 17.71 4.51
C ASN A 168 13.66 17.43 3.96
N ALA A 169 12.76 16.85 4.75
CA ALA A 169 11.36 16.86 4.37
C ALA A 169 10.85 18.30 4.48
N ALA A 170 10.71 18.98 3.34
CA ALA A 170 10.11 20.30 3.32
C ALA A 170 8.60 20.17 3.52
N ASP A 171 8.03 20.95 4.42
CA ASP A 171 6.59 21.02 4.59
C ASP A 171 5.92 21.43 3.27
N GLY A 172 4.84 20.75 2.88
CA GLY A 172 4.17 20.97 1.61
C GLY A 172 4.89 20.40 0.38
N GLN A 173 5.79 19.42 0.53
CA GLN A 173 6.41 18.74 -0.60
C GLN A 173 5.35 18.13 -1.55
N ARG A 174 5.52 18.40 -2.85
CA ARG A 174 4.60 17.96 -3.91
C ARG A 174 4.97 16.57 -4.41
N PHE A 175 3.97 15.70 -4.50
CA PHE A 175 4.09 14.32 -4.97
C PHE A 175 3.07 14.00 -6.06
N VAL A 176 3.38 12.94 -6.81
CA VAL A 176 2.52 12.40 -7.85
C VAL A 176 2.33 10.90 -7.60
N VAL A 177 1.13 10.39 -7.82
CA VAL A 177 0.84 8.95 -7.83
C VAL A 177 -0.20 8.63 -8.90
N ARG A 178 -0.06 7.47 -9.53
CA ARG A 178 -1.07 6.96 -10.45
C ARG A 178 -2.09 6.12 -9.70
N PHE A 179 -3.36 6.33 -10.00
CA PHE A 179 -4.48 5.61 -9.40
C PHE A 179 -5.55 5.35 -10.46
N ASP A 180 -5.80 4.08 -10.80
CA ASP A 180 -6.65 3.70 -11.94
C ASP A 180 -6.16 4.34 -13.26
N LYS A 181 -6.85 5.37 -13.78
CA LYS A 181 -6.42 6.19 -14.93
C LYS A 181 -6.09 7.64 -14.55
N LEU A 182 -5.95 7.91 -13.26
CA LEU A 182 -5.68 9.24 -12.72
C LEU A 182 -4.20 9.40 -12.41
N GLU A 183 -3.66 10.56 -12.76
CA GLU A 183 -2.47 11.13 -12.17
C GLU A 183 -2.91 12.07 -11.04
N LEU A 184 -2.74 11.61 -9.80
CA LEU A 184 -3.04 12.37 -8.61
C LEU A 184 -1.82 13.21 -8.25
N VAL A 185 -2.03 14.50 -8.11
CA VAL A 185 -1.04 15.41 -7.56
C VAL A 185 -1.51 15.86 -6.19
N PHE A 186 -0.60 15.79 -5.21
CA PHE A 186 -0.90 16.13 -3.84
C PHE A 186 0.33 16.67 -3.10
N HIS A 187 0.07 17.41 -2.05
CA HIS A 187 1.07 17.94 -1.13
C HIS A 187 0.99 17.18 0.19
N THR A 188 2.14 16.88 0.77
CA THR A 188 2.18 16.30 2.11
C THR A 188 2.66 17.29 3.13
N TYR A 189 1.92 17.38 4.22
CA TYR A 189 2.25 18.12 5.42
C TYR A 189 2.42 17.15 6.59
N GLU A 190 2.85 17.67 7.74
CA GLU A 190 2.98 16.89 8.97
C GLU A 190 1.64 16.28 9.41
N ALA A 191 0.58 17.09 9.45
CA ALA A 191 -0.73 16.68 9.96
C ALA A 191 -1.71 16.17 8.88
N HIS A 192 -1.51 16.53 7.62
CA HIS A 192 -2.47 16.26 6.55
C HIS A 192 -1.81 16.05 5.19
N VAL A 193 -2.58 15.52 4.26
CA VAL A 193 -2.29 15.45 2.82
C VAL A 193 -3.31 16.30 2.10
N GLU A 194 -2.89 17.18 1.20
CA GLU A 194 -3.78 18.01 0.39
C GLU A 194 -3.74 17.57 -1.07
N VAL A 195 -4.88 17.18 -1.62
CA VAL A 195 -5.01 16.81 -3.04
C VAL A 195 -5.19 18.07 -3.89
N GLU A 196 -4.24 18.31 -4.80
CA GLU A 196 -4.19 19.47 -5.69
C GLU A 196 -5.06 19.24 -6.94
N ARG A 197 -4.92 18.08 -7.60
CA ARG A 197 -5.62 17.74 -8.85
C ARG A 197 -5.63 16.24 -9.13
N CYS A 198 -6.63 15.78 -9.88
CA CYS A 198 -6.84 14.39 -10.29
C CYS A 198 -7.10 14.33 -11.80
N ASP A 199 -6.04 14.37 -12.60
CA ASP A 199 -6.14 14.45 -14.07
C ASP A 199 -6.01 13.06 -14.72
N LEU A 200 -6.54 12.87 -15.93
CA LEU A 200 -6.31 11.65 -16.70
C LEU A 200 -4.89 11.63 -17.30
N TYR A 201 -4.28 10.45 -17.42
CA TYR A 201 -2.99 10.25 -18.08
C TYR A 201 -3.03 9.20 -19.20
#